data_AF-A0A9D8MH31-F1
#
_entry.id   AF-A0A9D8MH31-F1
#
_cell.length_a   1.000
_cell.length_b   1.000
_cell.length_c   1.000
_cell.angle_alpha   90.00
_cell.angle_beta   90.00
_cell.angle_gamma   90.00
#
_symmetry.space_group_name_H-M   'P 1'
#
loop_
_entity.id
_entity.type
_entity.pdbx_description
1 polymer ?
#
loop_
_entity_poly.entity_id
_entity_poly.type
_entity_poly.pdbx_seq_one_letter_code
_entity_poly.pdbx_strand_id
1 'polypeptide(L)'
;MKWNYKNVKRYGGAIVFAIILALGWRYPYLAYCMFLNVAVGLFGAVRHGGRHGCGSFCPRGAFYSLLLDTGRKVPAGLLKRKTSIIVMMVMVAGLAVWLRPTTFRGVGMLLYIMIVITTAVGLIGWLIFNRYFWCSICPMGKIYKMIRPGKSGIRIADGCVKCGLCAKQCPFGFFPPGSAKDGMFRDPDCMHCLRCVERCPRHVLSLEK
;
A
#
# COMPACT_ATOMS: atom_id res chain seq x y z
N MET A 1 9.54 -15.01 -22.90
CA MET A 1 8.97 -13.77 -22.33
C MET A 1 7.77 -14.12 -21.47
N LYS A 2 7.90 -14.18 -20.13
CA LYS A 2 6.73 -14.37 -19.25
C LYS A 2 5.98 -13.04 -19.16
N TRP A 3 4.92 -12.90 -19.97
CA TRP A 3 3.97 -11.80 -19.88
C TRP A 3 3.47 -11.67 -18.42
N ASN A 4 3.89 -10.60 -17.76
CA ASN A 4 3.78 -10.45 -16.31
C ASN A 4 2.41 -9.86 -15.97
N TYR A 5 1.39 -10.70 -15.79
CA TYR A 5 0.00 -10.34 -15.46
C TYR A 5 -0.13 -9.32 -14.31
N LYS A 6 0.82 -9.28 -13.36
CA LYS A 6 0.87 -8.25 -12.31
C LYS A 6 1.33 -6.88 -12.79
N ASN A 7 2.20 -6.80 -13.78
CA ASN A 7 2.61 -5.53 -14.36
C ASN A 7 1.42 -4.85 -15.06
N VAL A 8 0.55 -5.60 -15.73
CA VAL A 8 -0.68 -5.06 -16.33
C VAL A 8 -1.58 -4.42 -15.27
N LYS A 9 -1.80 -5.09 -14.12
CA LYS A 9 -2.56 -4.53 -12.99
C LYS A 9 -1.86 -3.32 -12.34
N ARG A 10 -0.53 -3.32 -12.27
CA ARG A 10 0.28 -2.20 -11.75
C ARG A 10 0.19 -0.97 -12.66
N TYR A 11 0.42 -1.12 -13.96
CA TYR A 11 0.30 -0.02 -14.91
C TYR A 11 -1.14 0.47 -15.03
N GLY A 12 -2.11 -0.45 -15.11
CA GLY A 12 -3.54 -0.11 -15.14
C GLY A 12 -3.99 0.70 -13.91
N GLY A 13 -3.62 0.24 -12.71
CA GLY A 13 -3.95 0.97 -11.47
C GLY A 13 -3.28 2.35 -11.39
N ALA A 14 -2.05 2.48 -11.86
CA ALA A 14 -1.34 3.76 -11.89
C ALA A 14 -1.96 4.74 -12.90
N ILE A 15 -2.36 4.25 -14.08
CA ILE A 15 -3.03 5.06 -15.11
C ILE A 15 -4.38 5.55 -14.57
N VAL A 16 -5.18 4.67 -13.97
CA VAL A 16 -6.46 5.07 -13.34
C VAL A 16 -6.24 6.14 -12.28
N PHE A 17 -5.20 6.01 -11.45
CA PHE A 17 -4.88 7.03 -10.45
C PHE A 17 -4.46 8.36 -11.07
N ALA A 18 -3.63 8.34 -12.11
CA ALA A 18 -3.20 9.54 -12.82
C ALA A 18 -4.39 10.26 -13.48
N ILE A 19 -5.33 9.50 -14.07
CA ILE A 19 -6.58 10.04 -14.64
C ILE A 19 -7.41 10.72 -13.55
N ILE A 20 -7.54 10.11 -12.37
CA ILE A 20 -8.27 10.72 -11.23
C ILE A 20 -7.61 12.04 -10.81
N LEU A 21 -6.28 12.11 -10.76
CA LEU A 21 -5.58 13.35 -10.40
C LEU A 21 -5.78 14.45 -11.46
N ALA A 22 -5.68 14.12 -12.75
CA ALA A 22 -5.77 15.07 -13.85
C ALA A 22 -7.21 15.57 -14.09
N LEU A 23 -8.20 14.66 -14.09
CA LEU A 23 -9.59 14.99 -14.41
C LEU A 23 -10.46 15.26 -13.17
N GLY A 24 -9.99 14.92 -11.97
CA GLY A 24 -10.79 15.03 -10.74
C GLY A 24 -11.17 16.45 -10.34
N TRP A 25 -10.41 17.47 -10.78
CA TRP A 25 -10.80 18.89 -10.60
C TRP A 25 -12.09 19.19 -11.39
N ARG A 26 -12.21 18.66 -12.61
CA ARG A 26 -13.37 18.90 -13.48
C ARG A 26 -14.53 17.95 -13.20
N TYR A 27 -14.21 16.73 -12.78
CA TYR A 27 -15.14 15.63 -12.49
C TYR A 27 -14.90 15.05 -11.10
N PRO A 28 -15.37 15.72 -10.02
CA PRO A 28 -15.15 15.27 -8.64
C PRO A 28 -15.78 13.88 -8.35
N TYR A 29 -16.71 13.43 -9.19
CA TYR A 29 -17.33 12.11 -9.08
C TYR A 29 -16.34 10.96 -9.27
N LEU A 30 -15.23 11.18 -9.98
CA LEU A 30 -14.17 10.17 -10.14
C LEU A 30 -13.54 9.77 -8.80
N ALA A 31 -13.58 10.65 -7.80
CA ALA A 31 -13.06 10.36 -6.46
C ALA A 31 -13.82 9.22 -5.76
N TYR A 32 -15.11 9.00 -6.09
CA TYR A 32 -15.88 7.88 -5.52
C TYR A 32 -15.34 6.51 -5.95
N CYS A 33 -14.61 6.42 -7.08
CA CYS A 33 -13.95 5.19 -7.49
C CYS A 33 -12.95 4.69 -6.42
N MET A 34 -12.40 5.57 -5.57
CA MET A 34 -11.56 5.14 -4.45
C MET A 34 -12.32 4.31 -3.42
N PHE A 35 -13.60 4.56 -3.17
CA PHE A 35 -14.38 3.72 -2.24
C PHE A 35 -14.55 2.30 -2.76
N LEU A 36 -14.77 2.14 -4.07
CA LEU A 36 -14.80 0.82 -4.70
C LEU A 36 -13.46 0.09 -4.50
N ASN A 37 -12.35 0.79 -4.70
CA ASN A 37 -11.01 0.22 -4.48
C ASN A 37 -10.77 -0.17 -3.01
N VAL A 38 -11.22 0.65 -2.06
CA VAL A 38 -11.13 0.34 -0.62
C VAL A 38 -12.02 -0.85 -0.26
N ALA A 39 -13.23 -0.94 -0.81
CA ALA A 39 -14.16 -2.05 -0.61
C ALA A 39 -13.59 -3.37 -1.15
N VAL A 40 -13.02 -3.37 -2.36
CA VAL A 40 -12.32 -4.54 -2.93
C VAL A 40 -11.12 -4.93 -2.06
N GLY A 41 -10.34 -3.95 -1.61
CA GLY A 41 -9.22 -4.17 -0.69
C GLY A 41 -9.65 -4.77 0.65
N LEU A 42 -10.77 -4.30 1.20
CA LEU A 42 -11.37 -4.78 2.43
C LEU A 42 -11.88 -6.21 2.27
N PHE A 43 -12.58 -6.50 1.18
CA PHE A 43 -13.06 -7.84 0.86
C PHE A 43 -11.89 -8.84 0.73
N GLY A 44 -10.80 -8.42 0.07
CA GLY A 44 -9.56 -9.19 0.01
C GLY A 44 -8.93 -9.42 1.39
N ALA A 45 -8.91 -8.40 2.25
CA ALA A 45 -8.42 -8.52 3.63
C ALA A 45 -9.30 -9.46 4.48
N VAL A 46 -10.62 -9.43 4.31
CA VAL A 46 -11.55 -10.34 5.03
C VAL A 46 -11.36 -11.79 4.57
N ARG A 47 -11.19 -12.05 3.27
CA ARG A 47 -10.98 -13.41 2.76
C ARG A 47 -9.61 -13.97 3.09
N HIS A 48 -8.54 -13.23 2.81
CA HIS A 48 -7.17 -13.75 2.83
C HIS A 48 -6.30 -13.21 3.97
N GLY A 49 -6.84 -12.33 4.82
CA GLY A 49 -6.11 -11.72 5.94
C GLY A 49 -4.99 -10.77 5.49
N GLY A 50 -4.59 -9.84 6.37
CA GLY A 50 -3.47 -8.95 6.10
C GLY A 50 -3.72 -7.93 4.98
N ARG A 51 -2.63 -7.34 4.44
CA ARG A 51 -2.69 -6.13 3.60
C ARG A 51 -2.66 -6.44 2.09
N HIS A 52 -3.24 -7.56 1.66
CA HIS A 52 -3.21 -8.03 0.26
C HIS A 52 -3.70 -7.01 -0.77
N GLY A 53 -4.76 -6.26 -0.43
CA GLY A 53 -5.31 -5.22 -1.30
C GLY A 53 -4.33 -4.09 -1.60
N CYS A 54 -3.45 -3.76 -0.64
CA CYS A 54 -2.47 -2.67 -0.79
C CYS A 54 -1.41 -2.97 -1.86
N GLY A 55 -0.96 -4.22 -1.98
CA GLY A 55 0.07 -4.62 -2.94
C GLY A 55 -0.46 -4.93 -4.35
N SER A 56 -1.72 -5.34 -4.48
CA SER A 56 -2.27 -5.86 -5.75
C SER A 56 -3.33 -4.97 -6.41
N PHE A 57 -4.13 -4.23 -5.62
CA PHE A 57 -5.29 -3.49 -6.15
C PHE A 57 -5.26 -2.00 -5.88
N CYS A 58 -4.49 -1.52 -4.89
CA CYS A 58 -4.47 -0.10 -4.56
C CYS A 58 -3.87 0.72 -5.73
N PRO A 59 -4.66 1.56 -6.43
CA PRO A 59 -4.18 2.30 -7.60
C PRO A 59 -3.12 3.34 -7.21
N ARG A 60 -3.24 3.90 -5.99
CA ARG A 60 -2.23 4.79 -5.40
C ARG A 60 -0.90 4.09 -5.12
N GLY A 61 -0.95 2.86 -4.57
CA GLY A 61 0.26 2.07 -4.33
C GLY A 61 0.95 1.65 -5.64
N ALA A 62 0.15 1.41 -6.68
CA ALA A 62 0.65 1.14 -8.03
C ALA A 62 1.34 2.37 -8.64
N PHE A 63 0.76 3.57 -8.49
CA PHE A 63 1.38 4.84 -8.89
C PHE A 63 2.76 5.02 -8.23
N TYR A 64 2.85 4.88 -6.91
CA TYR A 64 4.13 4.97 -6.19
C TYR A 64 5.13 3.88 -6.58
N SER A 65 4.65 2.72 -7.04
CA SER A 65 5.54 1.63 -7.46
C SER A 65 6.33 1.95 -8.74
N LEU A 66 5.84 2.88 -9.56
CA LEU A 66 6.50 3.36 -10.78
C LEU A 66 7.57 4.42 -10.51
N LEU A 67 7.52 5.09 -9.36
CA LEU A 67 8.53 6.05 -8.97
C LEU A 67 9.88 5.36 -8.68
N LEU A 68 10.98 6.09 -8.88
CA LEU A 68 12.34 5.60 -8.64
C LEU A 68 12.53 5.22 -7.17
N ASP A 69 13.34 4.17 -6.91
CA ASP A 69 13.74 3.88 -5.53
C ASP A 69 14.86 4.83 -5.12
N THR A 70 14.67 5.51 -3.99
CA THR A 70 15.74 6.25 -3.31
C THR A 70 16.63 5.32 -2.47
N GLY A 71 16.23 4.05 -2.28
CA GLY A 71 16.99 3.05 -1.50
C GLY A 71 17.00 3.29 0.02
N ARG A 72 16.43 4.40 0.48
CA ARG A 72 16.31 4.75 1.91
C ARG A 72 15.15 4.00 2.55
N LYS A 73 15.36 3.46 3.75
CA LYS A 73 14.33 2.74 4.52
C LYS A 73 13.57 3.71 5.42
N VAL A 74 12.28 3.44 5.64
CA VAL A 74 11.46 4.22 6.57
C VAL A 74 11.87 3.86 8.01
N PRO A 75 12.17 4.83 8.89
CA PRO A 75 12.54 4.55 10.28
C PRO A 75 11.36 3.94 11.04
N ALA A 76 11.62 2.86 11.79
CA ALA A 76 10.60 2.09 12.52
C ALA A 76 9.83 2.92 13.58
N GLY A 77 10.41 4.03 14.05
CA GLY A 77 9.84 4.91 15.09
C GLY A 77 8.86 5.99 14.59
N LEU A 78 8.88 6.36 13.31
CA LEU A 78 7.95 7.35 12.73
C LEU A 78 6.52 6.77 12.60
N LEU A 79 6.37 5.48 12.86
CA LEU A 79 5.18 4.68 12.59
C LEU A 79 4.39 4.30 13.85
N LYS A 80 4.34 5.16 14.88
CA LYS A 80 3.49 4.88 16.04
C LYS A 80 2.00 4.83 15.62
N ARG A 81 1.34 3.72 15.96
CA ARG A 81 0.00 3.32 15.47
C ARG A 81 -1.09 4.37 15.67
N LYS A 82 -1.01 5.18 16.73
CA LYS A 82 -2.03 6.17 17.10
C LYS A 82 -1.87 7.52 16.37
N THR A 83 -0.63 7.99 16.15
CA THR A 83 -0.38 9.34 15.61
C THR A 83 -0.78 9.49 14.14
N SER A 84 -0.52 8.48 13.31
CA SER A 84 -0.88 8.49 11.88
C SER A 84 -2.39 8.53 11.63
N ILE A 85 -3.19 7.85 12.47
CA ILE A 85 -4.66 7.84 12.36
C ILE A 85 -5.22 9.19 12.84
N ILE A 86 -4.73 9.71 13.96
CA ILE A 86 -5.18 10.99 14.53
C ILE A 86 -4.93 12.13 13.54
N VAL A 87 -3.72 12.22 12.96
CA VAL A 87 -3.38 13.27 11.99
C VAL A 87 -4.31 13.24 10.77
N MET A 88 -4.63 12.05 10.24
CA MET A 88 -5.59 11.96 9.13
C MET A 88 -7.02 12.29 9.54
N MET A 89 -7.48 11.88 10.72
CA MET A 89 -8.83 12.23 11.17
C MET A 89 -8.98 13.74 11.35
N VAL A 90 -7.98 14.41 11.94
CA VAL A 90 -7.96 15.87 12.09
C VAL A 90 -7.95 16.56 10.74
N MET A 91 -7.15 16.07 9.78
CA MET A 91 -7.12 16.59 8.42
C MET A 91 -8.46 16.46 7.70
N VAL A 92 -9.11 15.30 7.79
CA VAL A 92 -10.41 15.04 7.16
C VAL A 92 -11.50 15.89 7.82
N ALA A 93 -11.53 15.95 9.15
CA ALA A 93 -12.48 16.76 9.89
C ALA A 93 -12.30 18.25 9.58
N GLY A 94 -11.05 18.74 9.54
CA GLY A 94 -10.73 20.12 9.20
C GLY A 94 -11.23 20.51 7.80
N LEU A 95 -10.99 19.68 6.79
CA LEU A 95 -11.51 19.94 5.44
C LEU A 95 -13.03 19.79 5.34
N ALA A 96 -13.63 18.87 6.08
CA ALA A 96 -15.09 18.72 6.11
C ALA A 96 -15.78 19.95 6.73
N VAL A 97 -15.20 20.51 7.79
CA VAL A 97 -15.67 21.75 8.41
C VAL A 97 -15.48 22.95 7.47
N TRP A 98 -14.36 23.02 6.74
CA TRP A 98 -14.06 24.12 5.83
C TRP A 98 -14.96 24.11 4.57
N LEU A 99 -15.17 22.95 3.95
CA LEU A 99 -15.92 22.84 2.70
C LEU A 99 -17.44 22.71 2.89
N ARG A 100 -17.92 22.41 4.11
CA ARG A 100 -19.32 22.09 4.46
C ARG A 100 -20.09 21.41 3.31
N PRO A 101 -19.68 20.21 2.86
CA PRO A 101 -20.26 19.59 1.68
C PRO A 101 -21.68 19.10 1.99
N THR A 102 -22.69 19.90 1.63
CA THR A 102 -24.11 19.53 1.75
C THR A 102 -24.63 18.83 0.50
N THR A 103 -23.92 18.93 -0.63
CA THR A 103 -24.30 18.34 -1.92
C THR A 103 -23.35 17.20 -2.33
N PHE A 104 -23.85 16.22 -3.08
CA PHE A 104 -23.06 15.09 -3.62
C PHE A 104 -21.80 15.54 -4.39
N ARG A 105 -21.89 16.65 -5.13
CA ARG A 105 -20.73 17.25 -5.82
C ARG A 105 -19.66 17.77 -4.84
N GLY A 106 -20.09 18.35 -3.71
CA GLY A 106 -19.19 18.86 -2.67
C GLY A 106 -18.45 17.73 -1.94
N VAL A 107 -19.14 16.61 -1.67
CA VAL A 107 -18.51 15.43 -1.07
C VAL A 107 -17.45 14.84 -2.01
N GLY A 108 -17.73 14.75 -3.31
CA GLY A 108 -16.74 14.33 -4.31
C GLY A 108 -15.51 15.26 -4.35
N MET A 109 -15.71 16.57 -4.22
CA MET A 109 -14.63 17.55 -4.23
C MET A 109 -13.76 17.45 -2.96
N LEU A 110 -14.37 17.22 -1.80
CA LEU A 110 -13.64 16.96 -0.56
C LEU A 110 -12.73 15.73 -0.69
N LEU A 111 -13.26 14.63 -1.26
CA LEU A 111 -12.49 13.41 -1.48
C LEU A 111 -11.36 13.62 -2.49
N TYR A 112 -11.61 14.38 -3.56
CA TYR A 112 -10.57 14.74 -4.52
C TYR A 112 -9.44 15.54 -3.88
N ILE A 113 -9.76 16.61 -3.14
CA ILE A 113 -8.75 17.43 -2.45
C ILE A 113 -7.97 16.59 -1.44
N MET A 114 -8.64 15.69 -0.71
CA MET A 114 -7.98 14.71 0.15
C MET A 114 -6.98 13.84 -0.63
N ILE A 115 -7.37 13.30 -1.79
CA ILE A 115 -6.49 12.50 -2.62
C ILE A 115 -5.29 13.31 -3.10
N VAL A 116 -5.49 14.56 -3.53
CA VAL A 116 -4.40 15.43 -4.01
C VAL A 116 -3.43 15.77 -2.89
N ILE A 117 -3.91 16.27 -1.74
CA ILE A 117 -3.01 16.64 -0.63
C ILE A 117 -2.26 15.42 -0.12
N THR A 118 -2.97 14.29 0.08
CA THR A 118 -2.32 13.06 0.53
C THR A 118 -1.31 12.49 -0.47
N THR A 119 -1.52 12.74 -1.77
CA THR A 119 -0.55 12.36 -2.81
C THR A 119 0.65 13.30 -2.81
N ALA A 120 0.44 14.61 -2.65
CA ALA A 120 1.51 15.58 -2.51
C ALA A 120 2.41 15.24 -1.30
N VAL A 121 1.81 14.93 -0.14
CA VAL A 121 2.56 14.50 1.05
C VAL A 121 3.34 13.20 0.79
N GLY A 122 2.74 12.25 0.06
CA GLY A 122 3.43 11.01 -0.30
C GLY A 122 4.57 11.21 -1.30
N LEU A 123 4.45 12.16 -2.25
CA LEU A 123 5.51 12.55 -3.17
C LEU A 123 6.67 13.25 -2.45
N ILE A 124 6.36 14.19 -1.55
CA ILE A 124 7.38 14.84 -0.69
C ILE A 124 8.06 13.79 0.18
N GLY A 125 7.28 12.90 0.80
CA GLY A 125 7.80 11.80 1.60
C GLY A 125 8.63 10.80 0.79
N TRP A 126 8.33 10.59 -0.48
CA TRP A 126 9.14 9.77 -1.39
C TRP A 126 10.51 10.38 -1.70
N LEU A 127 10.64 11.71 -1.78
CA LEU A 127 11.95 12.34 -1.97
C LEU A 127 12.90 12.08 -0.79
N ILE A 128 12.35 11.96 0.41
CA ILE A 128 13.11 11.80 1.66
C ILE A 128 13.29 10.32 2.02
N PHE A 129 12.25 9.51 1.83
CA PHE A 129 12.16 8.10 2.23
C PHE A 129 11.89 7.18 1.04
N ASN A 130 11.50 5.92 1.29
CA ASN A 130 11.15 4.98 0.23
C ASN A 130 9.91 5.44 -0.58
N ARG A 131 9.79 4.99 -1.83
CA ARG A 131 8.60 5.20 -2.69
C ARG A 131 7.28 4.76 -2.06
N TYR A 132 7.30 3.85 -1.08
CA TYR A 132 6.11 3.40 -0.35
C TYR A 132 5.87 4.11 0.98
N PHE A 133 6.44 5.30 1.19
CA PHE A 133 6.27 6.08 2.41
C PHE A 133 4.80 6.25 2.81
N TRP A 134 3.95 6.65 1.86
CA TRP A 134 2.51 6.84 2.12
C TRP A 134 1.81 5.54 2.57
N CYS A 135 2.16 4.41 1.97
CA CYS A 135 1.59 3.11 2.34
C CYS A 135 1.93 2.69 3.77
N SER A 136 3.00 3.23 4.36
CA SER A 136 3.34 3.00 5.78
C SER A 136 2.43 3.77 6.73
N ILE A 137 2.03 5.00 6.37
CA ILE A 137 1.22 5.93 7.19
C ILE A 137 -0.28 5.83 6.86
N CYS A 138 -0.67 5.11 5.82
CA CYS A 138 -2.07 4.99 5.41
C CYS A 138 -2.95 4.31 6.49
N PRO A 139 -4.04 4.96 6.95
CA PRO A 139 -4.91 4.44 8.00
C PRO A 139 -5.64 3.17 7.55
N MET A 140 -6.02 3.09 6.26
CA MET A 140 -6.63 1.90 5.68
C MET A 140 -5.69 0.70 5.78
N GLY A 141 -4.40 0.94 5.60
CA GLY A 141 -3.38 -0.07 5.80
C GLY A 141 -3.35 -0.66 7.21
N LYS A 142 -3.57 0.18 8.24
CA LYS A 142 -3.67 -0.25 9.63
C LYS A 142 -4.99 -0.97 9.92
N ILE A 143 -6.09 -0.57 9.30
CA ILE A 143 -7.38 -1.25 9.39
C ILE A 143 -7.27 -2.66 8.81
N TYR A 144 -6.69 -2.82 7.62
CA TYR A 144 -6.47 -4.14 7.00
C TYR A 144 -5.58 -5.05 7.87
N LYS A 145 -4.59 -4.48 8.57
CA LYS A 145 -3.75 -5.23 9.53
C LYS A 145 -4.56 -5.79 10.71
N MET A 146 -5.64 -5.13 11.12
CA MET A 146 -6.51 -5.58 12.22
C MET A 146 -7.51 -6.64 11.77
N ILE A 147 -7.81 -6.71 10.48
CA ILE A 147 -8.75 -7.67 9.90
C ILE A 147 -8.01 -8.99 9.64
N ARG A 148 -8.22 -9.96 10.56
CA ARG A 148 -7.60 -11.31 10.56
C ARG A 148 -6.06 -11.30 10.58
N PRO A 149 -5.43 -10.93 11.72
CA PRO A 149 -3.98 -10.99 11.87
C PRO A 149 -3.47 -12.44 11.76
N GLY A 150 -2.36 -12.64 11.04
CA GLY A 150 -1.58 -13.88 11.08
C GLY A 150 -2.01 -15.02 10.15
N LYS A 151 -3.09 -14.87 9.36
CA LYS A 151 -3.49 -15.89 8.36
C LYS A 151 -2.62 -15.90 7.11
N SER A 152 -2.03 -14.76 6.76
CA SER A 152 -1.25 -14.62 5.54
C SER A 152 0.22 -14.38 5.84
N GLY A 153 1.06 -15.09 5.09
CA GLY A 153 2.50 -15.09 5.30
C GLY A 153 3.23 -15.54 4.06
N ILE A 154 4.55 -15.38 4.09
CA ILE A 154 5.42 -15.90 3.04
C ILE A 154 6.01 -17.20 3.56
N ARG A 155 5.66 -18.31 2.91
CA ARG A 155 6.26 -19.61 3.18
C ARG A 155 7.63 -19.69 2.52
N ILE A 156 8.58 -20.24 3.24
CA ILE A 156 9.94 -20.51 2.81
C ILE A 156 10.08 -22.03 2.73
N ALA A 157 10.22 -22.55 1.51
CA ALA A 157 10.49 -23.96 1.27
C ALA A 157 11.96 -24.31 1.56
N ASP A 158 12.24 -25.60 1.65
CA ASP A 158 13.58 -26.12 1.79
C ASP A 158 14.48 -25.71 0.61
N GLY A 159 15.74 -25.40 0.89
CA GLY A 159 16.68 -24.86 -0.11
C GLY A 159 16.92 -23.34 -0.06
N CYS A 160 16.44 -22.65 0.98
CA CYS A 160 16.79 -21.27 1.25
C CYS A 160 18.25 -21.15 1.75
N VAL A 161 19.10 -20.48 0.97
CA VAL A 161 20.53 -20.25 1.29
C VAL A 161 20.77 -18.97 2.12
N LYS A 162 19.72 -18.38 2.71
CA LYS A 162 19.81 -17.16 3.55
C LYS A 162 20.57 -15.99 2.90
N CYS A 163 20.50 -15.82 1.58
CA CYS A 163 21.25 -14.79 0.82
C CYS A 163 20.86 -13.33 1.09
N GLY A 164 19.76 -13.07 1.83
CA GLY A 164 19.33 -11.71 2.20
C GLY A 164 18.78 -10.84 1.05
N LEU A 165 18.68 -11.34 -0.18
CA LEU A 165 18.15 -10.58 -1.32
C LEU A 165 16.67 -10.19 -1.14
N CYS A 166 15.87 -11.07 -0.53
CA CYS A 166 14.47 -10.78 -0.19
C CYS A 166 14.33 -9.60 0.80
N ALA A 167 15.27 -9.47 1.74
CA ALA A 167 15.35 -8.36 2.69
C ALA A 167 15.66 -7.04 1.98
N LYS A 168 16.60 -7.06 1.03
CA LYS A 168 16.99 -5.89 0.22
C LYS A 168 15.85 -5.42 -0.67
N GLN A 169 15.06 -6.34 -1.24
CA GLN A 169 13.95 -5.99 -2.13
C GLN A 169 12.67 -5.56 -1.40
N CYS A 170 12.59 -5.76 -0.08
CA CYS A 170 11.45 -5.36 0.72
C CYS A 170 11.49 -3.84 0.98
N PRO A 171 10.51 -3.05 0.50
CA PRO A 171 10.55 -1.60 0.65
C PRO A 171 10.44 -1.11 2.10
N PHE A 172 9.94 -1.97 2.98
CA PHE A 172 9.80 -1.67 4.40
C PHE A 172 10.88 -2.34 5.25
N GLY A 173 11.74 -3.18 4.65
CA GLY A 173 12.80 -3.88 5.38
C GLY A 173 12.31 -4.91 6.42
N PHE A 174 11.04 -5.34 6.38
CA PHE A 174 10.47 -6.25 7.37
C PHE A 174 10.99 -7.69 7.33
N PHE A 175 11.77 -8.08 6.32
CA PHE A 175 12.21 -9.46 6.12
C PHE A 175 13.67 -9.62 6.57
N PRO A 176 14.01 -9.70 7.87
CA PRO A 176 15.36 -10.05 8.29
C PRO A 176 15.79 -11.41 7.73
N PRO A 177 17.07 -11.59 7.37
CA PRO A 177 17.61 -12.93 7.19
C PRO A 177 17.44 -13.72 8.50
N GLY A 178 16.69 -14.82 8.47
CA GLY A 178 16.45 -15.68 9.63
C GLY A 178 15.18 -15.41 10.44
N SER A 179 14.31 -14.48 10.04
CA SER A 179 13.06 -14.17 10.75
C SER A 179 11.89 -15.12 10.48
N ALA A 180 12.12 -16.22 9.77
CA ALA A 180 11.09 -17.23 9.55
C ALA A 180 11.00 -18.13 10.78
N LYS A 181 9.86 -18.08 11.47
CA LYS A 181 9.51 -19.08 12.47
C LYS A 181 8.73 -20.18 11.75
N ASP A 182 9.13 -21.43 11.95
CA ASP A 182 8.48 -22.60 11.34
C ASP A 182 8.44 -22.58 9.80
N GLY A 183 9.47 -22.01 9.16
CA GLY A 183 9.52 -21.83 7.70
C GLY A 183 8.52 -20.80 7.17
N MET A 184 7.88 -20.01 8.03
CA MET A 184 6.94 -18.96 7.63
C MET A 184 7.37 -17.59 8.14
N PHE A 185 7.28 -16.61 7.25
CA PHE A 185 7.40 -15.21 7.58
C PHE A 185 6.01 -14.57 7.66
N ARG A 186 5.59 -14.20 8.87
CA ARG A 186 4.31 -13.53 9.14
C ARG A 186 4.58 -12.17 9.76
N ASP A 187 4.69 -11.15 8.91
CA ASP A 187 4.73 -9.77 9.38
C ASP A 187 3.41 -9.07 9.04
N PRO A 188 2.71 -8.51 10.03
CA PRO A 188 1.40 -7.91 9.82
C PRO A 188 1.45 -6.56 9.07
N ASP A 189 2.61 -5.92 8.96
CA ASP A 189 2.82 -4.76 8.10
C ASP A 189 3.21 -5.15 6.65
N CYS A 190 3.44 -6.44 6.35
CA CYS A 190 3.65 -6.95 5.00
C CYS A 190 2.47 -6.62 4.07
N MET A 191 2.75 -5.95 2.95
CA MET A 191 1.73 -5.60 1.94
C MET A 191 1.46 -6.69 0.89
N HIS A 192 2.10 -7.85 1.01
CA HIS A 192 2.04 -8.95 0.03
C HIS A 192 2.27 -8.49 -1.42
N CYS A 193 3.26 -7.61 -1.63
CA CYS A 193 3.63 -7.14 -2.98
C CYS A 193 4.37 -8.19 -3.82
N LEU A 194 4.81 -9.28 -3.18
CA LEU A 194 5.47 -10.45 -3.78
C LEU A 194 6.79 -10.17 -4.51
N ARG A 195 7.39 -8.99 -4.33
CA ARG A 195 8.73 -8.67 -4.89
C ARG A 195 9.81 -9.63 -4.41
N CYS A 196 9.74 -10.07 -3.16
CA CYS A 196 10.66 -11.06 -2.58
C CYS A 196 10.53 -12.44 -3.25
N VAL A 197 9.31 -12.87 -3.58
CA VAL A 197 9.04 -14.11 -4.33
C VAL A 197 9.58 -14.00 -5.74
N GLU A 198 9.34 -12.86 -6.41
CA GLU A 198 9.77 -12.61 -7.79
C GLU A 198 11.29 -12.55 -7.95
N ARG A 199 12.01 -12.01 -6.96
CA ARG A 199 13.47 -11.81 -7.03
C ARG A 199 14.27 -12.96 -6.41
N CYS A 200 13.62 -13.96 -5.83
CA CYS A 200 14.31 -15.12 -5.26
C CYS A 200 14.95 -15.95 -6.38
N PRO A 201 16.30 -16.09 -6.43
CA PRO A 201 16.97 -16.85 -7.50
C PRO A 201 16.69 -18.36 -7.42
N ARG A 202 16.32 -18.86 -6.24
CA ARG A 202 16.00 -20.27 -5.99
C ARG A 202 14.50 -20.57 -6.03
N HIS A 203 13.66 -19.54 -6.19
CA HIS A 203 12.20 -19.68 -6.23
C HIS A 203 11.57 -20.44 -5.03
N VAL A 204 12.21 -20.41 -3.86
CA VAL A 204 11.76 -21.12 -2.64
C VAL A 204 10.75 -20.34 -1.79
N LEU A 205 10.33 -19.16 -2.24
CA LEU A 205 9.39 -18.31 -1.50
C LEU A 205 8.01 -18.37 -2.16
N SER A 206 6.96 -18.61 -1.39
CA SER A 206 5.57 -18.61 -1.86
C SER A 206 4.63 -17.88 -0.90
N LEU A 207 3.48 -17.43 -1.40
CA LEU A 207 2.45 -16.80 -0.58
C LEU A 207 1.52 -17.88 -0.03
N GLU A 208 1.42 -17.96 1.30
CA GLU A 208 0.42 -18.78 1.98
C GLU A 208 -0.86 -17.95 2.19
N LYS A 209 -2.02 -18.51 1.85
CA LYS A 209 -3.32 -17.83 1.79
C LYS A 209 -4.24 -18.16 2.96
#